data_AF-A0A2V5JQS7-F1
#
_entry.id   AF-A0A2V5JQS7-F1
#
_cell.length_a   1.000
_cell.length_b   1.000
_cell.length_c   1.000
_cell.angle_alpha   90.00
_cell.angle_beta   90.00
_cell.angle_gamma   90.00
#
_symmetry.space_group_name_H-M   'P 1'
#
loop_
_entity.id
_entity.type
_entity.pdbx_description
1 polymer ?
#
loop_
_entity_poly.entity_id
_entity_poly.type
_entity_poly.pdbx_seq_one_letter_code
_entity_poly.pdbx_strand_id
1 'polypeptide(L)' 'MSNVKIHPTAIVDPTAQIGADVQIGPLSIIGPQVSIAERTTVQSHVVIEGEVAIGTGNFIGHGAIIG' A
#
# COMPACT_ATOMS: atom_id res chain seq x y z
N MET A 1 -6.55 -15.77 9.31
CA MET A 1 -7.32 -14.95 8.34
C MET A 1 -6.48 -13.72 8.06
N SER A 2 -6.04 -13.51 6.82
CA SER A 2 -5.32 -12.31 6.42
C SER A 2 -6.28 -11.12 6.41
N ASN A 3 -6.06 -10.11 7.26
CA ASN A 3 -6.98 -8.98 7.40
C ASN A 3 -6.41 -7.71 6.75
N VAL A 4 -6.62 -7.57 5.44
CA VAL A 4 -6.21 -6.36 4.72
C VAL A 4 -7.21 -5.24 4.99
N LYS A 5 -6.72 -4.06 5.37
CA LYS A 5 -7.56 -2.88 5.61
C LYS A 5 -7.23 -1.80 4.58
N ILE A 6 -8.09 -1.65 3.60
CA ILE A 6 -7.97 -0.59 2.58
C ILE A 6 -9.05 0.44 2.87
N HIS A 7 -8.65 1.69 3.08
CA HIS A 7 -9.63 2.76 3.23
C HIS A 7 -10.47 2.89 1.94
N PRO A 8 -11.80 3.11 2.02
CA PRO A 8 -12.66 3.16 0.84
C PRO A 8 -12.29 4.20 -0.22
N THR A 9 -11.54 5.23 0.17
CA THR A 9 -11.06 6.29 -0.74
C THR A 9 -9.65 6.05 -1.28
N ALA A 10 -8.97 4.98 -0.85
CA ALA A 10 -7.70 4.60 -1.43
C ALA A 10 -7.95 3.97 -2.80
N ILE A 11 -7.08 4.29 -3.76
CA ILE A 11 -7.11 3.72 -5.10
C ILE A 11 -6.01 2.67 -5.14
N VAL A 12 -6.40 1.41 -5.32
CA VAL A 12 -5.46 0.29 -5.42
C VAL A 12 -5.70 -0.38 -6.75
N ASP A 13 -4.67 -0.42 -7.58
CA ASP A 13 -4.72 -1.13 -8.85
C ASP A 13 -5.00 -2.63 -8.60
N PRO A 14 -5.91 -3.26 -9.37
CA PRO A 14 -6.27 -4.67 -9.16
C PRO A 14 -5.10 -5.65 -9.37
N THR A 15 -4.02 -5.22 -10.04
CA THR A 15 -2.80 -6.03 -10.23
C THR A 15 -1.81 -5.90 -9.09
N ALA A 16 -1.99 -4.95 -8.16
CA ALA A 16 -1.13 -4.78 -7.00
C ALA A 16 -1.24 -5.99 -6.05
N GLN A 17 -0.09 -6.41 -5.51
CA GLN A 17 -0.02 -7.55 -4.60
C GLN A 17 0.05 -7.04 -3.16
N ILE A 18 -1.05 -7.23 -2.42
CA ILE A 18 -1.16 -6.75 -1.04
C ILE A 18 -1.09 -7.93 -0.06
N GLY A 19 -0.07 -7.92 0.78
CA GLY A 19 0.18 -8.94 1.80
C GLY A 19 -0.82 -8.90 2.95
N ALA A 20 -0.76 -9.92 3.81
CA ALA A 20 -1.63 -10.02 4.99
C ALA A 20 -1.40 -8.86 5.97
N ASP A 21 -2.47 -8.42 6.64
CA ASP A 21 -2.43 -7.39 7.68
C ASP A 21 -1.88 -6.03 7.22
N VAL A 22 -1.85 -5.78 5.91
CA VAL A 22 -1.51 -4.47 5.34
C VAL A 22 -2.64 -3.48 5.59
N GLN A 23 -2.27 -2.25 5.95
CA GLN A 23 -3.19 -1.14 6.17
C GLN A 23 -2.88 -0.02 5.18
N ILE A 24 -3.89 0.42 4.43
CA ILE A 24 -3.78 1.49 3.43
C ILE A 24 -4.69 2.64 3.82
N GLY A 25 -4.09 3.79 4.11
CA GLY A 25 -4.75 5.02 4.52
C GLY A 25 -5.50 5.71 3.39
N PRO A 26 -6.40 6.66 3.74
CA PRO A 26 -7.24 7.38 2.79
C PRO A 26 -6.43 8.13 1.73
N LEU A 27 -6.99 8.21 0.53
CA LEU A 27 -6.43 8.98 -0.60
C LEU A 27 -5.03 8.53 -1.04
N SER A 28 -4.61 7.32 -0.63
CA SER A 28 -3.39 6.71 -1.12
C SER A 28 -3.63 6.06 -2.47
N ILE A 29 -2.61 6.05 -3.33
CA ILE A 29 -2.63 5.48 -4.66
C ILE A 29 -1.57 4.38 -4.72
N ILE A 30 -2.00 3.14 -4.97
CA ILE A 30 -1.13 2.00 -5.22
C ILE A 30 -1.29 1.61 -6.69
N GLY A 31 -0.23 1.83 -7.47
CA GLY A 31 -0.18 1.59 -8.91
C GLY A 31 -0.03 0.12 -9.29
N PRO A 32 -0.05 -0.17 -10.60
CA PRO A 32 0.14 -1.52 -11.11
C PRO A 32 1.55 -2.02 -10.78
N GLN A 33 1.71 -3.35 -10.69
CA GLN A 33 2.98 -4.03 -10.42
C GLN A 33 3.63 -3.74 -9.05
N VAL A 34 2.95 -2.97 -8.19
CA VAL A 34 3.40 -2.76 -6.81
C VAL A 34 3.15 -4.01 -5.97
N SER A 35 4.14 -4.40 -5.17
CA SER A 35 3.99 -5.44 -4.14
C SER A 35 4.27 -4.86 -2.76
N ILE A 36 3.36 -5.11 -1.82
CA ILE A 36 3.47 -4.69 -0.41
C ILE A 36 3.38 -5.93 0.46
N ALA A 37 4.48 -6.29 1.11
CA ALA A 37 4.52 -7.44 2.00
C ALA A 37 3.78 -7.17 3.33
N GLU A 38 3.56 -8.25 4.07
CA GLU A 38 2.69 -8.29 5.25
C GLU A 38 3.04 -7.28 6.36
N ARG A 39 2.06 -6.95 7.20
CA ARG A 39 2.20 -6.05 8.37
C ARG A 39 2.70 -4.64 8.04
N THR A 40 2.67 -4.23 6.77
CA THR A 40 3.05 -2.89 6.36
C THR A 40 1.89 -1.91 6.53
N THR A 41 2.21 -0.70 7.00
CA THR A 41 1.25 0.39 7.15
C THR A 41 1.59 1.52 6.19
N VAL A 42 0.63 1.87 5.34
CA VAL A 42 0.66 2.99 4.42
C VAL A 42 -0.26 4.08 4.96
N GLN A 43 0.29 5.24 5.33
CA GLN A 43 -0.48 6.38 5.82
C GLN A 43 -1.20 7.11 4.66
N SER A 44 -1.97 8.14 4.99
CA SER A 44 -2.80 8.90 4.03
C SER A 44 -1.95 9.61 2.96
N HIS A 45 -2.54 9.80 1.77
CA HIS A 45 -1.92 10.52 0.64
C HIS A 45 -0.57 9.94 0.17
N VAL A 46 -0.34 8.64 0.36
CA VAL A 46 0.87 7.99 -0.16
C VAL A 46 0.66 7.60 -1.63
N VAL A 47 1.66 7.81 -2.47
CA VAL A 47 1.68 7.30 -3.84
C VAL A 47 2.79 6.26 -3.97
N ILE A 48 2.43 5.05 -4.37
CA ILE A 48 3.38 4.00 -4.73
C ILE A 48 3.06 3.56 -6.15
N GLU A 49 4.01 3.69 -7.07
CA GLU A 49 3.82 3.39 -8.50
C GLU A 49 5.05 2.70 -9.09
N GLY A 50 4.93 2.16 -10.31
CA GLY A 50 6.02 1.45 -10.97
C GLY A 50 6.31 0.04 -10.41
N GLU A 51 7.47 -0.51 -10.76
CA GLU A 51 7.90 -1.85 -10.35
C GLU A 51 8.53 -1.82 -8.95
N VAL A 52 7.70 -1.53 -7.94
CA VAL A 52 8.12 -1.35 -6.55
C VAL A 52 7.76 -2.56 -5.68
N ALA A 53 8.72 -2.98 -4.85
CA ALA A 53 8.53 -3.99 -3.81
C ALA A 53 8.82 -3.42 -2.43
N ILE A 54 7.79 -3.39 -1.58
CA ILE A 54 7.88 -3.00 -0.17
C ILE A 54 7.94 -4.26 0.70
N GLY A 55 8.98 -4.37 1.53
CA GLY A 55 9.16 -5.48 2.45
C GLY A 55 8.17 -5.53 3.62
N THR A 56 8.36 -6.48 4.53
CA THR A 56 7.44 -6.75 5.66
C THR A 56 7.62 -5.74 6.80
N GLY A 57 6.52 -5.34 7.44
CA GLY A 57 6.55 -4.58 8.69
C GLY A 57 6.99 -3.12 8.52
N ASN A 58 6.84 -2.55 7.33
CA ASN A 58 7.22 -1.17 7.05
C ASN A 58 6.16 -0.18 7.55
N PHE A 59 6.61 1.04 7.83
CA PHE A 59 5.74 2.19 8.08
C PHE A 59 6.05 3.28 7.04
N ILE A 60 5.09 3.57 6.17
CA ILE A 60 5.21 4.60 5.14
C ILE A 60 4.40 5.81 5.59
N GLY A 61 5.10 6.91 5.84
CA GLY A 61 4.53 8.15 6.36
C GLY A 61 3.64 8.89 5.36
N HIS A 62 2.86 9.84 5.87
CA HIS A 62 1.92 10.65 5.10
C HIS A 62 2.61 11.39 3.95
N GLY A 63 1.99 11.41 2.77
CA GLY A 63 2.48 12.17 1.63
C GLY A 63 3.75 11.62 0.97
N ALA A 64 4.20 10.41 1.34
CA ALA A 64 5.36 9.78 0.71
C ALA A 64 5.03 9.41 -0.76
N ILE A 65 6.03 9.56 -1.62
CA ILE A 65 5.98 9.17 -3.03
C ILE A 65 7.12 8.17 -3.26
N ILE A 66 6.80 6.98 -3.76
CA ILE A 66 7.75 5.89 -4.00
C ILE A 66 7.50 5.35 -5.41
N GLY A 67 8.53 5.34 -6.26
CA GLY A 67 8.50 4.86 -7.64
C GLY A 67 9.85 4.35 -8.09
#